data_AF-E3C7W5-F1
#
_entry.id   AF-E3C7W5-F1
#
_cell.length_a   1.000
_cell.length_b   1.000
_cell.length_c   1.000
_cell.angle_alpha   90.00
_cell.angle_beta   90.00
_cell.angle_gamma   90.00
#
_symmetry.space_group_name_H-M   'P 1'
#
loop_
_entity.id
_entity.type
_entity.pdbx_description
1 polymer ?
#
loop_
_entity_poly.entity_id
_entity_poly.type
_entity_poly.pdbx_seq_one_letter_code
_entity_poly.pdbx_strand_id
1 'polypeptide(L)'
;MRPVFLRQSYRQLCQELHNFYKENNTKEYQKRLFLRKYFPEQTMSAIDADTEMLHNNVQLIKLKDVVGHTAIEGALPYPPGIFCVVPGEKWSETAQKYFMILLKGINAFPGFAPEIQGVYFKKENGKTVAYCEVLDDKTEAKYSDK
;
A
#
# COMPACT_ATOMS: atom_id res chain seq x y z
N MET A 1 26.85 4.11 5.83
CA MET A 1 25.98 3.69 4.72
C MET A 1 26.83 3.67 3.45
N ARG A 2 27.02 2.52 2.78
CA ARG A 2 27.79 2.48 1.52
C ARG A 2 26.95 3.13 0.40
N PRO A 3 27.51 4.01 -0.43
CA PRO A 3 26.72 4.61 -1.51
C PRO A 3 26.40 3.57 -2.57
N VAL A 4 25.11 3.34 -2.82
CA VAL A 4 24.62 2.29 -3.74
C VAL A 4 24.93 2.61 -5.20
N PHE A 5 25.02 3.90 -5.56
CA PHE A 5 25.11 4.36 -6.94
C PHE A 5 26.48 4.94 -7.35
N LEU A 6 27.52 4.80 -6.51
CA LEU A 6 28.83 5.47 -6.67
C LEU A 6 29.57 5.20 -8.00
N ARG A 7 29.18 4.18 -8.77
CA ARG A 7 29.78 3.80 -10.06
C ARG A 7 28.79 3.73 -11.21
N GLN A 8 27.58 4.25 -11.03
CA GLN A 8 26.57 4.27 -12.08
C GLN A 8 26.53 5.65 -12.75
N SER A 9 26.44 5.66 -14.08
CA SER A 9 26.07 6.86 -14.82
C SER A 9 24.58 7.18 -14.60
N TYR A 10 24.21 8.46 -14.76
CA TYR A 10 22.81 8.89 -14.74
C TYR A 10 21.94 8.07 -15.71
N ARG A 11 22.45 7.77 -16.91
CA ARG A 11 21.75 6.95 -17.91
C ARG A 11 21.45 5.54 -17.41
N GLN A 12 22.40 4.90 -16.73
CA GLN A 12 22.19 3.55 -16.16
C GLN A 12 21.10 3.58 -15.10
N LEU A 13 21.17 4.54 -14.17
CA LEU A 13 20.16 4.70 -13.12
C LEU A 13 18.76 4.96 -13.69
N CYS A 14 18.64 5.86 -14.68
CA CYS A 14 17.37 6.11 -15.34
C CYS A 14 16.81 4.86 -16.02
N GLN A 15 17.68 4.08 -16.69
CA GLN A 15 17.26 2.85 -17.36
C GLN A 15 16.84 1.76 -16.36
N GLU A 16 17.55 1.62 -15.24
CA GLU A 16 17.20 0.68 -14.16
C GLU A 16 15.86 1.03 -13.52
N LEU A 17 15.65 2.30 -13.15
CA LEU A 17 14.36 2.78 -12.62
C LEU A 17 13.22 2.57 -13.63
N HIS A 18 13.44 2.91 -14.89
CA HIS A 18 12.44 2.72 -15.95
C HIS A 18 12.09 1.23 -16.12
N ASN A 19 13.10 0.36 -16.22
CA ASN A 19 12.92 -1.07 -16.39
C ASN A 19 12.18 -1.67 -15.18
N PHE A 20 12.52 -1.27 -13.96
CA PHE A 20 11.83 -1.72 -12.75
C PHE A 20 10.32 -1.50 -12.83
N TYR A 21 9.87 -0.27 -13.13
CA TYR A 21 8.43 0.01 -13.19
C TYR A 21 7.75 -0.64 -14.41
N LYS A 22 8.48 -0.77 -15.53
CA LYS A 22 8.02 -1.45 -16.74
C LYS A 22 7.79 -2.94 -16.50
N GLU A 23 8.77 -3.64 -15.94
CA GLU A 23 8.73 -5.08 -15.66
C GLU A 23 7.65 -5.44 -14.63
N ASN A 24 7.41 -4.55 -13.66
CA ASN A 24 6.33 -4.73 -12.68
C ASN A 24 4.93 -4.32 -13.21
N ASN A 25 4.81 -3.90 -14.48
CA ASN A 25 3.56 -3.43 -15.09
C ASN A 25 2.83 -2.35 -14.26
N THR A 26 3.60 -1.44 -13.66
CA THR A 26 3.09 -0.46 -12.67
C THR A 26 1.91 0.36 -13.19
N LYS A 27 1.98 0.80 -14.46
CA LYS A 27 0.92 1.56 -15.14
C LYS A 27 -0.41 0.84 -15.21
N GLU A 28 -0.40 -0.49 -15.30
CA GLU A 28 -1.62 -1.30 -15.40
C GLU A 28 -2.33 -1.33 -14.05
N TYR A 29 -1.58 -1.48 -12.94
CA TYR A 29 -2.16 -1.42 -11.60
C TYR A 29 -2.67 -0.02 -11.27
N GLN A 30 -1.94 1.03 -11.65
CA GLN A 30 -2.42 2.42 -11.53
C GLN A 30 -3.76 2.63 -12.25
N LYS A 31 -3.90 2.09 -13.47
CA LYS A 31 -5.17 2.16 -14.20
C LYS A 31 -6.27 1.38 -13.49
N ARG A 32 -5.99 0.14 -13.04
CA ARG A 32 -6.98 -0.71 -12.38
C ARG A 32 -7.50 -0.11 -11.09
N LEU A 33 -6.67 0.56 -10.30
CA LEU A 33 -7.08 1.25 -9.07
C LEU A 33 -8.27 2.20 -9.26
N PHE A 34 -8.41 2.79 -10.45
CA PHE A 34 -9.48 3.76 -10.75
C PHE A 34 -10.51 3.23 -11.77
N LEU A 35 -10.53 1.93 -12.02
CA LEU A 35 -11.55 1.28 -12.84
C LEU A 35 -12.56 0.57 -11.95
N ARG A 36 -13.84 0.89 -12.12
CA ARG A 36 -14.96 0.32 -11.34
C ARG A 36 -14.93 -1.21 -11.17
N LYS A 37 -14.46 -1.93 -12.20
CA LYS A 37 -14.31 -3.40 -12.17
C LYS A 37 -13.38 -3.91 -11.05
N TYR A 38 -12.41 -3.11 -10.63
CA TYR A 38 -11.36 -3.48 -9.69
C TYR A 38 -11.42 -2.68 -8.38
N PHE A 39 -12.50 -1.93 -8.16
CA PHE A 39 -12.68 -1.24 -6.89
C PHE A 39 -12.69 -2.24 -5.72
N PRO A 40 -12.09 -1.86 -4.59
CA PRO A 40 -12.24 -2.57 -3.33
C PRO A 40 -13.71 -2.86 -2.98
N GLU A 41 -13.93 -3.94 -2.24
CA GLU A 41 -15.23 -4.24 -1.64
C GLU A 41 -15.45 -3.32 -0.44
N GLN A 42 -16.58 -2.60 -0.41
CA GLN A 42 -16.94 -1.78 0.72
C GLN A 42 -17.62 -2.65 1.80
N THR A 43 -17.00 -2.73 2.98
CA THR A 43 -17.51 -3.51 4.13
C THR A 43 -18.29 -2.62 5.10
N MET A 44 -17.88 -1.37 5.25
CA MET A 44 -18.57 -0.39 6.09
C MET A 44 -18.43 1.03 5.52
N SER A 45 -19.14 1.99 6.12
CA SER A 45 -18.95 3.39 5.77
C SER A 45 -17.63 3.92 6.35
N ALA A 46 -17.07 4.97 5.74
CA ALA A 46 -15.86 5.60 6.28
C ALA A 46 -16.08 6.20 7.68
N ILE A 47 -17.32 6.58 8.03
CA ILE A 47 -17.68 7.09 9.36
C ILE A 47 -17.66 5.95 10.39
N ASP A 48 -18.16 4.77 10.01
CA ASP A 48 -18.09 3.59 10.89
C ASP A 48 -16.62 3.18 11.09
N ALA A 49 -15.81 3.20 10.03
CA ALA A 49 -14.38 2.92 10.13
C ALA A 49 -13.67 3.90 11.09
N ASP A 50 -13.95 5.20 10.99
CA ASP A 50 -13.41 6.21 11.92
C ASP A 50 -13.88 5.94 13.37
N THR A 51 -15.13 5.54 13.56
CA THR A 51 -15.68 5.17 14.88
C THR A 51 -14.96 3.96 15.48
N GLU A 52 -14.72 2.93 14.67
CA GLU A 52 -13.99 1.73 15.09
C GLU A 52 -12.50 2.03 15.38
N MET A 53 -11.89 2.96 14.63
CA MET A 53 -10.56 3.49 14.91
C MET A 53 -10.50 4.19 16.28
N LEU A 54 -11.48 5.05 16.58
CA LEU A 54 -11.58 5.75 17.88
C LEU A 54 -11.77 4.79 19.05
N HIS A 55 -12.43 3.66 18.83
CA HIS A 55 -12.57 2.59 19.82
C HIS A 55 -11.34 1.67 19.91
N ASN A 56 -10.29 1.92 19.10
CA ASN A 56 -9.08 1.13 19.03
C ASN A 56 -9.35 -0.35 18.66
N ASN A 57 -10.38 -0.61 17.84
CA ASN A 57 -10.72 -1.94 17.31
C ASN A 57 -9.90 -2.25 16.04
N VAL A 58 -8.60 -1.99 16.11
CA VAL A 58 -7.67 -2.03 14.99
C VAL A 58 -6.50 -2.93 15.29
N GLN A 59 -5.89 -3.47 14.24
CA GLN A 59 -4.66 -4.23 14.30
C GLN A 59 -3.72 -3.79 13.17
N LEU A 60 -2.42 -3.87 13.45
CA LEU A 60 -1.39 -3.52 12.49
C LEU A 60 -0.84 -4.79 11.83
N ILE A 61 -1.11 -4.97 10.54
CA ILE A 61 -0.67 -6.16 9.78
C ILE A 61 0.29 -5.80 8.65
N LYS A 62 1.03 -6.79 8.14
CA LYS A 62 1.98 -6.57 7.04
C LYS A 62 1.22 -6.37 5.73
N LEU A 63 1.69 -5.45 4.89
CA LEU A 63 1.11 -5.17 3.57
C LEU A 63 0.99 -6.45 2.69
N LYS A 64 1.92 -7.39 2.82
CA LYS A 64 1.90 -8.66 2.07
C LYS A 64 0.72 -9.58 2.44
N ASP A 65 0.10 -9.37 3.60
CA ASP A 65 -0.97 -10.20 4.14
C ASP A 65 -2.31 -9.44 4.23
N VAL A 66 -2.37 -8.20 3.72
CA VAL A 66 -3.49 -7.28 3.95
C VAL A 66 -4.75 -7.57 3.12
N VAL A 67 -4.64 -8.34 2.03
CA VAL A 67 -5.75 -8.56 1.09
C VAL A 67 -6.94 -9.18 1.81
N GLY A 68 -8.11 -8.58 1.62
CA GLY A 68 -9.36 -9.03 2.24
C GLY A 68 -9.63 -8.48 3.64
N HIS A 69 -8.67 -7.80 4.27
CA HIS A 69 -8.90 -7.09 5.54
C HIS A 69 -9.43 -5.67 5.29
N THR A 70 -10.35 -5.21 6.14
CA THR A 70 -10.94 -3.87 6.05
C THR A 70 -9.95 -2.81 6.51
N ALA A 71 -9.61 -1.87 5.63
CA ALA A 71 -8.76 -0.74 5.96
C ALA A 71 -9.46 0.22 6.92
N ILE A 72 -8.76 0.65 7.98
CA ILE A 72 -9.29 1.68 8.88
C ILE A 72 -8.81 3.09 8.51
N GLU A 73 -7.69 3.17 7.79
CA GLU A 73 -7.12 4.40 7.26
C GLU A 73 -7.14 4.40 5.73
N GLY A 74 -7.16 5.60 5.15
CA GLY A 74 -7.10 5.75 3.70
C GLY A 74 -5.68 5.53 3.17
N ALA A 75 -5.52 4.60 2.24
CA ALA A 75 -4.24 4.30 1.62
C ALA A 75 -3.98 5.23 0.43
N LEU A 76 -3.01 6.13 0.55
CA LEU A 76 -2.73 7.19 -0.41
C LEU A 76 -1.26 7.13 -0.89
N PRO A 77 -1.01 6.66 -2.13
CA PRO A 77 0.32 6.66 -2.73
C PRO A 77 0.53 7.86 -3.69
N TYR A 78 1.77 8.34 -3.79
CA TYR A 78 2.18 9.30 -4.83
C TYR A 78 3.13 8.65 -5.86
N PRO A 79 2.76 8.65 -7.15
CA PRO A 79 1.46 9.04 -7.73
C PRO A 79 0.35 8.00 -7.43
N PRO A 80 -0.94 8.34 -7.62
CA PRO A 80 -1.47 9.62 -8.11
C PRO A 80 -1.75 10.68 -7.06
N GLY A 81 -1.64 10.37 -5.76
CA GLY A 81 -1.93 11.34 -4.69
C GLY A 81 -3.40 11.40 -4.27
N ILE A 82 -4.15 10.33 -4.51
CA ILE A 82 -5.55 10.16 -4.10
C ILE A 82 -5.74 8.76 -3.49
N PHE A 83 -6.80 8.57 -2.71
CA PHE A 83 -7.05 7.28 -2.06
C PHE A 83 -7.21 6.15 -3.09
N CYS A 84 -6.48 5.07 -2.83
CA CYS A 84 -6.54 3.81 -3.56
C CYS A 84 -7.31 2.74 -2.78
N VAL A 85 -7.42 2.92 -1.47
CA VAL A 85 -8.31 2.21 -0.54
C VAL A 85 -8.86 3.26 0.41
N VAL A 86 -10.18 3.33 0.52
CA VAL A 86 -10.90 4.24 1.43
C VAL A 86 -11.14 3.52 2.77
N PRO A 87 -11.14 4.23 3.92
CA PRO A 87 -11.57 3.62 5.19
C PRO A 87 -12.91 2.90 5.05
N GLY A 88 -12.99 1.66 5.56
CA GLY A 88 -14.15 0.78 5.45
C GLY A 88 -14.16 -0.11 4.20
N GLU A 89 -13.20 0.03 3.29
CA GLU A 89 -12.99 -0.88 2.16
C GLU A 89 -12.00 -1.99 2.50
N LYS A 90 -12.23 -3.19 1.96
CA LYS A 90 -11.26 -4.29 2.01
C LYS A 90 -10.12 -4.06 1.04
N TRP A 91 -8.90 -4.27 1.49
CA TRP A 91 -7.74 -4.20 0.59
C TRP A 91 -7.88 -5.17 -0.58
N SER A 92 -7.94 -4.62 -1.80
CA SER A 92 -8.00 -5.41 -3.02
C SER A 92 -6.62 -5.93 -3.42
N GLU A 93 -6.59 -7.01 -4.20
CA GLU A 93 -5.33 -7.49 -4.81
C GLU A 93 -4.64 -6.40 -5.64
N THR A 94 -5.41 -5.57 -6.33
CA THR A 94 -4.88 -4.49 -7.17
C THR A 94 -4.15 -3.46 -6.31
N ALA A 95 -4.79 -3.00 -5.23
CA ALA A 95 -4.18 -2.06 -4.30
C ALA A 95 -2.94 -2.65 -3.65
N GLN A 96 -3.03 -3.86 -3.12
CA GLN A 96 -1.87 -4.52 -2.53
C GLN A 96 -0.70 -4.64 -3.52
N LYS A 97 -0.96 -5.13 -4.75
CA LYS A 97 0.09 -5.29 -5.76
C LYS A 97 0.77 -3.96 -6.08
N TYR A 98 0.00 -2.88 -6.23
CA TYR A 98 0.57 -1.56 -6.47
C TYR A 98 1.48 -1.10 -5.32
N PHE A 99 1.00 -1.15 -4.08
CA PHE A 99 1.78 -0.74 -2.91
C PHE A 99 3.01 -1.64 -2.69
N MET A 100 2.92 -2.94 -3.00
CA MET A 100 4.06 -3.84 -2.96
C MET A 100 5.13 -3.50 -4.01
N ILE A 101 4.74 -3.00 -5.19
CA ILE A 101 5.70 -2.47 -6.18
C ILE A 101 6.41 -1.24 -5.62
N LEU A 102 5.69 -0.32 -4.97
CA LEU A 102 6.29 0.87 -4.36
C LEU A 102 7.25 0.48 -3.22
N LEU A 103 6.87 -0.46 -2.34
CA LEU A 103 7.74 -0.98 -1.28
C LEU A 103 9.01 -1.63 -1.84
N LYS A 104 8.90 -2.39 -2.94
CA LYS A 104 10.08 -2.94 -3.64
C LYS A 104 10.97 -1.81 -4.16
N GLY A 105 10.37 -0.75 -4.72
CA GLY A 105 11.08 0.45 -5.18
C GLY A 105 11.84 1.15 -4.06
N ILE A 106 11.22 1.35 -2.89
CA ILE A 106 11.85 1.93 -1.69
C ILE A 106 13.10 1.15 -1.28
N ASN A 107 13.02 -0.18 -1.32
CA ASN A 107 14.14 -1.04 -0.95
C ASN A 107 15.24 -1.13 -2.03
N ALA A 108 14.88 -1.03 -3.30
CA ALA A 108 15.81 -1.13 -4.43
C ALA A 108 16.54 0.18 -4.72
N PHE A 109 15.85 1.32 -4.56
CA PHE A 109 16.35 2.65 -4.96
C PHE A 109 16.36 3.63 -3.79
N PRO A 110 17.30 3.51 -2.84
CA PRO A 110 17.39 4.43 -1.71
C PRO A 110 17.65 5.86 -2.20
N GLY A 111 16.80 6.81 -1.78
CA GLY A 111 16.81 8.19 -2.26
C GLY A 111 15.77 8.51 -3.35
N PHE A 112 15.08 7.50 -3.87
CA PHE A 112 13.98 7.63 -4.84
C PHE A 112 12.67 7.05 -4.31
N ALA A 113 12.48 7.08 -2.98
CA ALA A 113 11.29 6.54 -2.34
C ALA A 113 10.06 7.41 -2.68
N PRO A 114 8.96 6.82 -3.18
CA PRO A 114 7.69 7.52 -3.32
C PRO A 114 7.11 7.88 -1.94
N GLU A 115 6.31 8.94 -1.89
CA GLU A 115 5.54 9.30 -0.71
C GLU A 115 4.29 8.42 -0.62
N ILE A 116 4.02 7.86 0.58
CA ILE A 116 2.87 7.00 0.85
C ILE A 116 2.33 7.35 2.24
N GLN A 117 1.01 7.56 2.31
CA GLN A 117 0.25 7.83 3.54
C GLN A 117 -0.76 6.69 3.79
N GLY A 118 -1.16 6.49 5.05
CA GLY A 118 -2.00 5.35 5.49
C GLY A 118 -1.26 4.00 5.48
N VAL A 119 0.07 4.03 5.36
CA VAL A 119 0.94 2.84 5.39
C VAL A 119 2.20 3.18 6.19
N TYR A 120 2.54 2.32 7.14
CA TYR A 120 3.62 2.51 8.08
C TYR A 120 4.86 1.71 7.67
N PHE A 121 6.02 2.36 7.63
CA PHE A 121 7.27 1.70 7.27
C PHE A 121 8.13 1.43 8.50
N LYS A 122 8.53 0.17 8.69
CA LYS A 122 9.46 -0.25 9.74
C LYS A 122 10.70 -0.91 9.12
N LYS A 123 11.84 -0.80 9.81
CA LYS A 123 13.08 -1.50 9.41
C LYS A 123 13.13 -2.86 10.09
N GLU A 124 13.18 -3.93 9.30
CA GLU A 124 13.36 -5.31 9.76
C GLU A 124 14.50 -5.95 8.96
N ASN A 125 15.50 -6.48 9.66
CA ASN A 125 16.64 -7.18 9.04
C ASN A 125 17.30 -6.39 7.91
N GLY A 126 17.43 -5.07 8.09
CA GLY A 126 18.03 -4.16 7.11
C GLY A 126 17.14 -3.77 5.91
N LYS A 127 15.90 -4.30 5.83
CA LYS A 127 14.93 -3.97 4.79
C LYS A 127 13.78 -3.14 5.36
N THR A 128 13.21 -2.28 4.52
CA THR A 128 11.95 -1.60 4.83
C THR A 128 10.79 -2.59 4.61
N VAL A 129 9.91 -2.71 5.60
CA VAL A 129 8.65 -3.49 5.56
C VAL A 129 7.49 -2.52 5.76
N ALA A 130 6.43 -2.70 4.98
CA ALA A 130 5.21 -1.90 5.06
C ALA A 130 4.13 -2.60 5.90
N TYR A 131 3.41 -1.79 6.68
CA TYR A 131 2.33 -2.19 7.56
C TYR A 131 1.10 -1.32 7.34
N CYS A 132 -0.08 -1.87 7.55
CA CYS A 132 -1.36 -1.20 7.38
C CYS A 132 -2.20 -1.42 8.64
N GLU A 133 -2.90 -0.37 9.07
CA GLU A 133 -3.93 -0.53 10.08
C GLU A 133 -5.21 -1.03 9.42
N VAL A 134 -5.71 -2.12 9.96
CA VAL A 134 -6.94 -2.78 9.53
C VAL A 134 -7.81 -3.04 10.75
N LEU A 135 -9.08 -3.33 10.52
CA LEU A 135 -9.99 -3.75 11.57
C LEU A 135 -9.48 -5.05 12.23
N ASP A 136 -9.65 -5.17 13.55
CA ASP A 136 -9.30 -6.41 14.24
C ASP A 136 -10.22 -7.58 13.85
N ASP A 137 -9.71 -8.81 13.93
CA ASP A 137 -10.43 -10.01 13.48
C ASP A 137 -11.80 -10.19 14.19
N LYS A 138 -11.86 -9.79 15.47
CA LYS A 138 -13.08 -9.89 16.28
C LYS A 138 -14.18 -8.96 15.77
N THR A 139 -13.80 -7.78 15.31
CA THR A 139 -14.71 -6.74 14.84
C THR A 139 -15.02 -6.92 13.37
N GLU A 140 -14.06 -7.34 12.54
CA GLU A 140 -14.25 -7.75 11.15
C GLU A 140 -15.34 -8.83 11.01
N ALA A 141 -15.38 -9.81 11.91
CA ALA A 141 -16.44 -10.83 11.93
C ALA A 141 -17.85 -10.22 12.11
N LYS A 142 -18.01 -9.17 12.92
CA LYS A 142 -19.31 -8.50 13.16
C LYS A 142 -19.87 -7.84 11.90
N TYR A 143 -19.01 -7.40 11.00
CA TYR A 143 -19.39 -6.72 9.75
C TYR A 143 -19.50 -7.68 8.56
N SER A 144 -18.95 -8.89 8.68
CA SER A 144 -19.04 -9.92 7.65
C SER A 144 -20.39 -10.67 7.65
N ASP A 145 -21.12 -10.63 8.77
CA ASP A 145 -22.43 -11.29 8.95
C ASP A 145 -23.65 -10.43 8.55
N LYS A 146 -23.43 -9.26 7.93
CA LYS A 146 -24.47 -8.36 7.41
C LYS A 146 -24.58 -8.44 5.90
#